data_AF-A0A661N2T7-F1
#
_entry.id   AF-A0A661N2T7-F1
#
_cell.length_a   1.000
_cell.length_b   1.000
_cell.length_c   1.000
_cell.angle_alpha   90.00
_cell.angle_beta   90.00
_cell.angle_gamma   90.00
#
_symmetry.space_group_name_H-M   'P 1'
#
loop_
_entity.id
_entity.type
_entity.pdbx_description
1 polymer ?
#
loop_
_entity_poly.entity_id
_entity_poly.type
_entity_poly.pdbx_seq_one_letter_code
_entity_poly.pdbx_strand_id
1 'polypeptide(L)'
;MTPTSDEERWAVWMVQAHRFAKRENFTDAVARTKLVRDAVRKAFGEATEPGRRERLERRLARAEEQLTSMESRYAAWRSAIAARRQQTIDEAAEEMAWPLPMPVD
;
A
#
# COMPACT_ATOMS: atom_id res chain seq x y z
N MET A 1 -22.47 5.28 -9.93
CA MET A 1 -22.61 4.05 -10.74
C MET A 1 -22.32 2.87 -9.83
N THR A 2 -23.34 2.09 -9.49
CA THR A 2 -23.20 0.89 -8.62
C THR A 2 -22.65 -0.26 -9.48
N PRO A 3 -21.60 -0.99 -9.06
CA PRO A 3 -21.08 -2.10 -9.85
C PRO A 3 -22.15 -3.18 -10.02
N THR A 4 -22.33 -3.67 -11.23
CA THR A 4 -23.38 -4.63 -11.61
C THR A 4 -22.91 -6.08 -11.53
N SER A 5 -21.60 -6.30 -11.40
CA SER A 5 -21.01 -7.62 -11.12
C SER A 5 -19.93 -7.58 -10.03
N ASP A 6 -19.63 -8.73 -9.44
CA ASP A 6 -18.53 -8.90 -8.48
C ASP A 6 -17.19 -8.43 -9.05
N GLU A 7 -16.97 -8.63 -10.35
CA GLU A 7 -15.73 -8.29 -11.02
C GLU A 7 -15.54 -6.79 -11.20
N GLU A 8 -16.63 -6.10 -11.56
CA GLU A 8 -16.64 -4.63 -11.60
C GLU A 8 -16.42 -4.06 -10.21
N ARG A 9 -17.02 -4.68 -9.19
CA ARG A 9 -16.82 -4.27 -7.79
C ARG A 9 -15.35 -4.41 -7.38
N TRP A 10 -14.72 -5.54 -7.70
CA TRP A 10 -13.29 -5.74 -7.45
C TRP A 10 -12.42 -4.74 -8.21
N ALA A 11 -12.74 -4.45 -9.47
CA ALA A 11 -12.02 -3.45 -10.26
C ALA A 11 -12.12 -2.06 -9.63
N VAL A 12 -13.31 -1.64 -9.20
CA VAL A 12 -13.52 -0.37 -8.48
C VAL A 12 -12.69 -0.33 -7.20
N TRP A 13 -12.69 -1.40 -6.41
CA TRP A 13 -11.88 -1.49 -5.20
C TRP A 13 -10.38 -1.43 -5.48
N MET A 14 -9.89 -2.05 -6.55
CA MET A 14 -8.50 -1.89 -6.97
C MET A 14 -8.19 -0.45 -7.36
N VAL A 15 -9.06 0.23 -8.11
CA VAL A 15 -8.86 1.65 -8.42
C VAL A 15 -8.81 2.50 -7.14
N GLN A 16 -9.65 2.20 -6.15
CA GLN A 16 -9.60 2.85 -4.84
C GLN A 16 -8.27 2.61 -4.13
N ALA A 17 -7.76 1.37 -4.12
CA ALA A 17 -6.47 1.02 -3.53
C ALA A 17 -5.33 1.87 -4.13
N HIS A 18 -5.30 2.02 -5.46
CA HIS A 18 -4.31 2.86 -6.13
C HIS A 18 -4.45 4.34 -5.78
N ARG A 19 -5.68 4.84 -5.63
CA ARG A 19 -5.92 6.22 -5.23
C ARG A 19 -5.44 6.49 -3.80
N PHE A 20 -5.60 5.54 -2.88
CA PHE A 20 -5.01 5.63 -1.55
C PHE A 20 -3.48 5.70 -1.62
N ALA A 21 -2.86 4.81 -2.40
CA ALA A 21 -1.41 4.80 -2.58
C ALA A 21 -0.87 6.09 -3.22
N LYS A 22 -1.61 6.70 -4.15
CA LYS A 22 -1.27 8.01 -4.74
C LYS A 22 -1.28 9.16 -3.73
N ARG A 23 -2.07 9.02 -2.65
CA ARG A 23 -2.14 9.98 -1.54
C ARG A 23 -1.25 9.58 -0.37
N GLU A 24 -0.30 8.65 -0.59
CA GLU A 24 0.56 8.05 0.42
C GLU A 24 -0.18 7.39 1.60
N ASN A 25 -1.48 7.15 1.46
CA ASN A 25 -2.25 6.38 2.41
C ASN A 25 -2.06 4.88 2.13
N PHE A 26 -0.85 4.41 2.40
CA PHE A 26 -0.45 3.05 2.09
C PHE A 26 -1.14 1.99 2.96
N THR A 27 -1.51 2.33 4.20
CA THR A 27 -2.28 1.44 5.08
C THR A 27 -3.61 1.07 4.44
N ASP A 28 -4.39 2.07 4.00
CA ASP A 28 -5.67 1.83 3.34
C ASP A 28 -5.50 1.21 1.94
N ALA A 29 -4.42 1.55 1.23
CA ALA A 29 -4.10 0.93 -0.05
C ALA A 29 -3.87 -0.58 0.09
N VAL A 30 -3.03 -0.99 1.04
CA VAL A 30 -2.73 -2.41 1.32
C VAL A 30 -3.99 -3.13 1.81
N ALA A 31 -4.73 -2.55 2.76
CA ALA A 31 -5.97 -3.14 3.26
C ALA A 31 -7.00 -3.35 2.13
N ARG A 32 -7.15 -2.37 1.24
CA ARG A 32 -8.07 -2.48 0.10
C ARG A 32 -7.62 -3.53 -0.92
N THR A 33 -6.33 -3.67 -1.19
CA THR A 33 -5.82 -4.72 -2.08
C THR A 33 -6.01 -6.11 -1.46
N LYS A 34 -5.79 -6.27 -0.14
CA LYS A 34 -6.09 -7.52 0.59
C LYS A 34 -7.56 -7.91 0.48
N LEU A 35 -8.48 -6.95 0.65
CA LEU A 35 -9.91 -7.15 0.46
C LEU A 35 -10.25 -7.71 -0.93
N VAL A 36 -9.64 -7.17 -1.99
CA VAL A 36 -9.86 -7.67 -3.35
C VAL A 36 -9.33 -9.08 -3.51
N ARG A 37 -8.09 -9.34 -3.10
CA ARG A 37 -7.49 -10.68 -3.15
C ARG A 37 -8.37 -11.71 -2.44
N ASP A 38 -8.83 -11.39 -1.23
CA ASP A 38 -9.64 -12.33 -0.42
C ASP A 38 -11.02 -12.58 -1.05
N ALA A 39 -11.64 -11.55 -1.63
CA ALA A 39 -12.89 -11.70 -2.36
C ALA A 39 -12.74 -12.55 -3.63
N VAL A 40 -11.66 -12.37 -4.39
CA VAL A 40 -11.36 -13.19 -5.58
C VAL A 40 -11.05 -14.63 -5.17
N ARG A 41 -10.27 -14.83 -4.11
CA ARG A 41 -9.94 -16.15 -3.56
C ARG A 41 -11.19 -16.91 -3.11
N LYS A 42 -12.12 -16.22 -2.43
CA LYS A 42 -13.41 -16.79 -2.08
C LYS A 42 -14.20 -17.22 -3.31
N ALA A 43 -14.34 -16.33 -4.31
CA ALA A 43 -15.05 -16.66 -5.54
C ALA A 43 -14.39 -17.82 -6.32
N PHE A 44 -13.07 -17.94 -6.27
CA PHE A 44 -12.34 -19.07 -6.86
C PHE A 44 -12.66 -20.39 -6.15
N GLY A 45 -12.75 -20.38 -4.81
CA GLY A 45 -13.15 -21.55 -4.03
C GLY A 45 -14.57 -22.01 -4.31
N GLU A 46 -15.47 -21.08 -4.63
CA GLU A 46 -16.88 -21.35 -4.94
C GLU A 46 -17.13 -21.71 -6.42
N ALA A 47 -16.16 -21.49 -7.31
CA ALA A 47 -16.34 -21.73 -8.73
C ALA A 47 -16.18 -23.22 -9.08
N THR A 48 -17.23 -23.80 -9.67
CA THR A 48 -17.27 -25.17 -10.19
C THR A 48 -16.92 -25.25 -11.68
N GLU A 49 -17.29 -24.23 -12.45
CA GLU A 49 -17.06 -24.17 -13.90
C GLU A 49 -15.58 -23.98 -14.25
N PRO A 50 -14.95 -24.88 -15.04
CA PRO A 50 -13.51 -24.80 -15.36
C PRO A 50 -13.08 -23.46 -15.95
N GLY A 51 -13.82 -22.92 -16.93
CA GLY A 51 -13.50 -21.63 -17.54
C GLY A 51 -13.60 -20.44 -16.57
N ARG A 52 -14.52 -20.51 -15.60
CA ARG A 52 -14.65 -19.51 -14.55
C ARG A 52 -13.48 -19.61 -13.56
N ARG A 53 -13.08 -20.83 -13.19
CA ARG A 53 -11.94 -21.09 -12.29
C ARG A 53 -10.65 -20.53 -12.86
N GLU A 54 -10.30 -20.83 -14.11
CA GLU A 54 -9.09 -20.27 -14.75
C GLU A 54 -9.08 -18.74 -14.75
N ARG A 55 -10.24 -18.14 -15.06
CA ARG A 55 -10.36 -16.68 -15.10
C ARG A 55 -10.18 -16.05 -13.72
N LEU A 56 -10.68 -16.70 -12.67
CA LEU A 56 -10.52 -16.27 -11.29
C LEU A 56 -9.11 -16.51 -10.77
N GLU A 57 -8.45 -17.59 -11.18
CA GLU A 57 -7.05 -17.87 -10.87
C GLU A 57 -6.12 -16.78 -11.42
N ARG A 58 -6.26 -16.43 -12.71
CA ARG A 58 -5.50 -15.32 -13.32
C ARG A 58 -5.72 -13.99 -12.59
N ARG A 59 -6.94 -13.74 -12.11
CA ARG A 59 -7.24 -12.53 -11.31
C ARG A 59 -6.63 -12.58 -9.92
N LEU A 60 -6.65 -13.74 -9.28
CA LEU A 60 -6.06 -13.92 -7.96
C LEU A 60 -4.55 -13.66 -8.03
N ALA A 61 -3.87 -14.25 -9.00
CA ALA A 61 -2.44 -14.01 -9.25
C ALA A 61 -2.15 -12.52 -9.44
N ARG A 62 -2.96 -11.82 -10.26
CA ARG A 62 -2.80 -10.37 -10.48
C ARG A 62 -3.10 -9.53 -9.21
N ALA A 63 -4.02 -9.96 -8.36
CA ALA A 63 -4.30 -9.29 -7.09
C ALA A 63 -3.16 -9.48 -6.09
N GLU A 64 -2.54 -10.67 -6.08
CA GLU A 64 -1.37 -10.98 -5.25
C GLU A 64 -0.13 -10.21 -5.70
N GLU A 65 0.15 -10.13 -7.00
CA GLU A 65 1.23 -9.30 -7.54
C GLU A 65 1.08 -7.82 -7.13
N GLN A 66 -0.13 -7.28 -7.28
CA GLN A 66 -0.42 -5.91 -6.87
C GLN A 66 -0.33 -5.70 -5.36
N LEU A 67 -0.67 -6.71 -4.56
CA LEU A 67 -0.50 -6.66 -3.12
C LEU A 67 1.00 -6.56 -2.76
N THR A 68 1.83 -7.44 -3.32
CA THR A 68 3.28 -7.45 -3.11
C THR A 68 3.91 -6.12 -3.51
N SER A 69 3.49 -5.56 -4.65
CA SER A 69 3.95 -4.22 -5.08
C SER A 69 3.54 -3.13 -4.08
N MET A 70 2.30 -3.17 -3.58
CA MET A 70 1.81 -2.18 -2.63
C MET A 70 2.53 -2.28 -1.27
N GLU A 71 2.76 -3.49 -0.78
CA GLU A 71 3.49 -3.75 0.47
C GLU A 71 4.96 -3.31 0.36
N SER A 72 5.61 -3.55 -0.78
CA SER A 72 6.96 -3.06 -1.05
C SER A 72 7.03 -1.53 -1.02
N ARG A 73 6.08 -0.85 -1.67
CA ARG A 73 5.99 0.61 -1.67
C ARG A 73 5.71 1.17 -0.27
N TYR A 74 4.86 0.49 0.51
CA TYR A 74 4.58 0.87 1.88
C TYR A 74 5.83 0.77 2.76
N ALA A 75 6.58 -0.32 2.63
CA ALA A 75 7.84 -0.50 3.35
C ALA A 75 8.85 0.59 2.99
N ALA A 76 9.01 0.90 1.70
CA ALA A 76 9.90 1.97 1.24
C ALA A 76 9.50 3.34 1.82
N TRP A 77 8.20 3.68 1.78
CA TRP A 77 7.70 4.93 2.36
C TRP A 77 7.94 5.01 3.87
N ARG A 78 7.71 3.91 4.60
CA ARG A 78 8.01 3.84 6.03
C ARG A 78 9.49 4.05 6.32
N SER A 79 10.38 3.44 5.55
CA SER A 79 11.82 3.61 5.70
C SER A 79 12.25 5.05 5.43
N ALA A 80 11.68 5.70 4.42
CA ALA A 80 11.96 7.11 4.12
C ALA A 80 11.54 8.05 5.27
N ILE A 81 10.38 7.81 5.90
CA ILE A 81 9.95 8.57 7.08
C ILE A 81 10.90 8.36 8.26
N ALA A 82 11.31 7.10 8.50
CA ALA A 82 12.26 6.80 9.57
C ALA A 82 13.61 7.50 9.34
N ALA A 83 14.13 7.45 8.12
CA ALA A 83 15.37 8.12 7.74
C ALA A 83 15.28 9.64 7.95
N ARG A 84 14.20 10.29 7.51
CA ARG A 84 14.00 11.73 7.71
C ARG A 84 13.95 12.09 9.20
N ARG A 85 13.28 11.28 10.03
CA ARG A 85 13.23 11.51 11.49
C ARG A 85 14.61 11.37 12.12
N GLN A 86 15.39 10.39 11.69
CA GLN A 86 16.76 10.21 12.18
C GLN A 86 17.64 11.40 11.80
N GLN A 87 17.55 11.87 10.56
CA GLN A 87 18.28 13.05 10.10
C GLN A 87 17.98 14.29 10.98
N THR A 88 16.71 14.55 11.29
CA THR A 88 16.35 15.67 12.18
C THR A 88 16.92 15.52 13.60
N ILE A 89 17.02 14.29 14.11
CA ILE A 89 17.64 14.03 15.42
C ILE A 89 19.15 14.27 15.35
N ASP A 90 19.81 13.81 14.29
CA ASP A 90 21.25 13.97 14.10
C ASP A 90 21.61 15.46 13.94
N GLU A 91 20.86 16.21 13.14
CA GLU A 91 21.02 17.68 12.99
C GLU A 91 20.87 18.41 14.33
N ALA A 92 19.84 18.05 15.13
CA ALA A 92 19.67 18.63 16.46
C ALA A 92 20.81 18.27 17.42
N ALA A 93 21.36 17.05 17.31
CA ALA A 93 22.51 16.64 18.12
C ALA A 93 23.78 17.43 17.74
N GLU A 94 23.99 17.71 16.46
CA GLU A 94 25.07 18.58 15.97
C GLU A 94 24.91 20.02 16.47
N GLU A 95 23.70 20.59 16.40
CA GLU A 95 23.41 21.93 16.94
C GLU A 95 23.67 22.00 18.45
N MET A 96 23.24 20.99 19.21
CA MET A 96 23.47 20.93 20.67
C MET A 96 24.94 20.72 21.03
N ALA A 97 25.76 20.21 20.11
CA ALA A 97 27.19 20.11 20.27
C ALA A 97 27.92 21.44 20.00
N TRP A 98 27.25 22.45 19.42
CA TRP A 98 27.84 23.76 19.20
C TRP A 98 28.01 24.55 20.49
N PRO A 99 29.20 25.11 20.73
CA PRO A 99 29.41 25.97 21.87
C PRO A 99 28.51 27.20 21.74
N LEU A 100 27.89 27.60 22.86
CA LEU A 100 27.03 28.78 22.89
C LEU A 100 27.84 30.02 22.42
N PRO A 101 27.25 30.89 21.58
CA PRO A 101 27.93 32.09 21.14
C PRO A 101 28.27 32.96 22.35
N MET A 102 29.56 33.22 22.54
CA MET A 102 30.03 34.16 23.56
C MET A 102 29.61 35.58 23.16
N PRO A 103 29.03 36.38 24.07
CA PRO A 103 28.78 37.78 23.79
C PRO A 103 30.12 38.48 23.53
N VAL A 104 30.21 39.17 22.39
CA VAL A 104 31.29 40.10 22.09
C VAL A 104 30.91 41.45 22.70
N ASP A 105 31.68 41.89 23.70
CA ASP A 105 31.60 43.23 24.31
C ASP A 105 31.95 44.35 23.32
#